data_AF-A0A7T8GVY1-F1
#
_entry.id   AF-A0A7T8GVY1-F1
#
_cell.length_a   1.000
_cell.length_b   1.000
_cell.length_c   1.000
_cell.angle_alpha   90.00
_cell.angle_beta   90.00
_cell.angle_gamma   90.00
#
_symmetry.space_group_name_H-M   'P 1'
#
loop_
_entity.id
_entity.type
_entity.pdbx_description
1 polymer ?
#
loop_
_entity_poly.entity_id
_entity_poly.type
_entity_poly.pdbx_seq_one_letter_code
_entity_poly.pdbx_strand_id
1 'polypeptide(L)' 'MARQLKIPYIEASAKIRMNVDQAFYELVRLVRRFQALERPASRAAVSRKKKSKCTIL' A
#
# COMPACT_ATOMS: atom_id res chain seq x y z
N MET A 1 0.62 22.21 -13.09
CA MET A 1 1.33 20.97 -13.51
C MET A 1 0.70 19.70 -12.94
N ALA A 2 0.69 19.45 -11.63
CA ALA A 2 0.16 18.20 -11.05
C ALA A 2 -1.31 17.91 -11.43
N ARG A 3 -2.18 18.93 -11.43
CA ARG A 3 -3.58 18.81 -11.86
C ARG A 3 -3.74 18.40 -13.33
N GLN A 4 -2.84 18.85 -14.21
CA GLN A 4 -2.86 18.50 -15.63
C GLN A 4 -2.41 17.06 -15.85
N LEU A 5 -1.41 16.61 -15.09
CA LEU A 5 -0.85 15.25 -15.16
C LEU A 5 -1.65 14.22 -14.35
N LYS A 6 -2.73 14.63 -13.67
CA LYS A 6 -3.52 13.80 -12.76
C LYS A 6 -2.68 13.12 -11.66
N ILE A 7 -1.62 13.80 -11.22
CA ILE A 7 -0.74 13.32 -10.14
C ILE A 7 -1.23 13.92 -8.81
N PRO A 8 -1.35 13.13 -7.73
CA PRO A 8 -1.64 13.64 -6.40
C PRO A 8 -0.63 14.70 -5.98
N TYR A 9 -1.11 15.77 -5.36
CA TYR A 9 -0.29 16.89 -4.90
C TYR A 9 -0.57 17.19 -3.44
N ILE A 10 0.49 17.49 -2.69
CA ILE A 10 0.43 17.86 -1.28
C ILE A 10 1.39 19.03 -1.03
N GLU A 11 0.87 20.08 -0.40
CA GLU A 11 1.69 21.20 0.10
C GLU A 11 2.44 20.73 1.36
N ALA A 12 3.75 20.95 1.44
CA ALA A 12 4.56 20.50 2.57
C ALA A 12 5.66 21.50 2.91
N SER A 13 6.09 21.53 4.18
CA SER A 13 7.23 22.32 4.61
C SER A 13 8.13 21.49 5.53
N ALA A 14 9.35 21.21 5.04
CA ALA A 14 10.34 20.45 5.78
C ALA A 14 10.80 21.19 7.06
N LYS A 15 10.93 22.51 6.99
CA LYS A 15 11.43 23.35 8.10
C LYS A 15 10.54 23.28 9.34
N ILE A 16 9.22 23.28 9.14
CA ILE A 16 8.23 23.20 10.23
C ILE A 16 7.61 21.80 10.38
N ARG A 17 8.16 20.81 9.66
CA ARG A 17 7.66 19.42 9.64
C ARG A 17 6.19 19.29 9.23
N MET A 18 5.67 20.21 8.42
CA MET A 18 4.29 20.17 7.95
C MET A 18 4.15 19.19 6.77
N ASN A 19 3.20 18.26 6.89
CA ASN A 19 2.82 17.28 5.85
C ASN A 19 3.96 16.37 5.34
N VAL A 20 5.12 16.36 6.01
CA VAL A 20 6.25 15.50 5.66
C VAL A 20 5.86 14.04 5.80
N ASP A 21 5.40 13.64 7.00
CA ASP A 21 5.03 12.24 7.28
C ASP A 21 3.84 11.79 6.42
N GLN A 22 2.86 12.67 6.20
CA GLN A 22 1.71 12.40 5.34
C GLN A 22 2.12 12.15 3.88
N ALA A 23 3.05 12.93 3.34
CA ALA A 23 3.53 12.74 1.97
C ALA A 23 4.21 11.38 1.78
N PHE A 24 5.05 10.96 2.73
CA PHE A 24 5.68 9.64 2.71
C PHE A 24 4.65 8.51 2.88
N TYR A 25 3.68 8.68 3.79
CA TYR A 25 2.66 7.67 4.04
C TYR A 25 1.79 7.42 2.79
N GLU A 26 1.33 8.47 2.13
CA GLU A 26 0.52 8.35 0.91
C GLU A 26 1.30 7.68 -0.23
N LEU A 27 2.60 8.00 -0.40
CA LEU A 27 3.45 7.35 -1.39
C LEU A 27 3.57 5.84 -1.14
N VAL A 28 3.92 5.43 0.08
CA VAL A 28 4.08 4.02 0.44
C VAL A 28 2.76 3.26 0.27
N ARG A 29 1.65 3.89 0.62
CA ARG A 29 0.32 3.32 0.44
C ARG A 29 0.00 3.09 -1.04
N LEU A 30 0.33 4.04 -1.91
CA LEU A 30 0.15 3.92 -3.36
C LEU A 30 1.00 2.79 -3.93
N VAL A 31 2.28 2.71 -3.54
CA VAL A 31 3.19 1.63 -3.96
C VAL A 31 2.66 0.25 -3.55
N ARG A 32 2.19 0.10 -2.30
CA ARG A 32 1.61 -1.17 -1.83
C ARG A 32 0.35 -1.57 -2.60
N ARG A 33 -0.53 -0.61 -2.91
CA ARG A 33 -1.72 -0.86 -3.73
C ARG A 33 -1.34 -1.29 -5.14
N PHE A 34 -0.40 -0.58 -5.76
CA PHE A 34 0.10 -0.88 -7.09
C PHE A 34 0.70 -2.29 -7.15
N GLN A 35 1.56 -2.64 -6.18
CA GLN A 35 2.12 -3.99 -6.06
C GLN A 35 1.04 -5.07 -5.86
N ALA A 36 -0.03 -4.78 -5.12
CA ALA A 36 -1.11 -5.73 -4.91
C ALA A 36 -1.95 -5.98 -6.18
N LEU A 37 -2.06 -4.98 -7.06
CA LEU A 37 -2.81 -5.07 -8.32
C LEU A 37 -1.98 -5.69 -9.45
N GLU A 38 -0.68 -5.35 -9.54
CA GLU A 38 0.17 -5.81 -10.63
C GLU A 38 0.89 -7.13 -10.35
N ARG A 39 1.04 -7.53 -9.08
CA ARG A 39 1.67 -8.81 -8.77
C ARG A 39 0.65 -9.93 -9.06
N PRO A 40 0.88 -10.82 -10.04
CA PRO A 40 0.06 -12.02 -10.17
C PRO A 40 0.14 -12.74 -8.82
N ALA A 41 -1.01 -13.04 -8.22
CA ALA A 41 -1.16 -13.51 -6.84
C ALA A 41 0.00 -14.45 -6.46
N SER A 42 1.06 -13.88 -5.85
CA SER A 42 2.23 -14.68 -5.56
C SER A 42 1.80 -15.65 -4.48
N ARG A 43 2.04 -16.94 -4.73
CA ARG A 43 1.58 -18.14 -4.01
C ARG A 43 1.68 -18.11 -2.47
N ALA A 44 2.31 -17.09 -1.88
CA ALA A 44 2.45 -16.88 -0.44
C ALA A 44 1.20 -16.31 0.27
N ALA A 45 0.22 -15.72 -0.44
CA ALA A 45 -1.02 -15.23 0.20
C ALA A 45 -2.09 -16.32 0.40
N VAL A 46 -2.01 -17.44 -0.34
CA VAL A 46 -2.98 -18.55 -0.29
C VAL A 46 -2.76 -19.44 0.95
N SER A 47 -1.55 -19.47 1.53
CA SER A 47 -1.22 -20.38 2.63
C SER A 47 -1.77 -19.99 4.01
N ARG A 48 -2.46 -18.84 4.15
CA ARG A 48 -2.91 -18.33 5.45
C ARG A 48 -4.39 -18.55 5.79
N LYS A 49 -5.16 -19.31 5.00
CA LYS A 49 -6.57 -19.61 5.35
C LYS A 49 -7.00 -21.06 5.09
N LYS A 50 -6.73 -21.91 6.08
CA LYS A 50 -7.65 -22.87 6.74
C LYS A 50 -6.82 -24.03 7.31
N LYS A 51 -6.59 -24.04 8.62
CA LYS A 51 -6.32 -25.30 9.31
C LYS A 51 -7.66 -26.00 9.46
N SER A 52 -8.00 -26.94 8.57
CA SER A 52 -9.08 -27.88 8.85
C SER A 52 -8.63 -28.74 10.04
N LYS A 53 -9.40 -28.70 11.12
CA LYS A 53 -9.18 -29.61 12.25
C LYS A 53 -9.58 -31.00 11.75
N CYS A 54 -8.62 -31.92 11.65
CA CYS A 54 -8.90 -33.34 11.44
C CYS A 54 -9.24 -33.95 12.81
N THR A 55 -10.42 -34.53 12.94
CA THR A 55 -10.81 -35.33 14.12
C THR A 55 -10.45 -36.77 13.82
N ILE A 56 -9.59 -37.39 14.64
CA ILE A 56 -9.41 -38.84 14.64
C ILE A 56 -10.56 -39.41 15.47
N LEU A 57 -11.36 -40.26 14.83
CA LEU A 57 -12.41 -41.09 15.45
C LEU A 57 -11.78 -42.10 16.42
#